data_AF-A0A352NNE5-F1
#
_entry.id   AF-A0A352NNE5-F1
#
_cell.length_a   1.000
_cell.length_b   1.000
_cell.length_c   1.000
_cell.angle_alpha   90.00
_cell.angle_beta   90.00
_cell.angle_gamma   90.00
#
_symmetry.space_group_name_H-M   'P 1'
#
loop_
_entity.id
_entity.type
_entity.pdbx_description
1 polymer ?
#
loop_
_entity_poly.entity_id
_entity_poly.type
_entity_poly.pdbx_seq_one_letter_code
_entity_poly.pdbx_strand_id
1 'polypeptide(L)'
;DLPACLDSPVLIEPGSRVVIPTGLALQIPSRYIVGLVFPRSGLAARHGISLANAVGVIDSDYKGEILIALINQGDKEYLINPGERVAQIVFMPVFKVKLEETDTLDDTVRGTGGFGSTGQL
;
A
#
# COMPACT_ATOMS: atom_id res chain seq x y z
N ASP A 1 6.81 -6.44 9.41
CA ASP A 1 5.54 -5.80 9.81
C ASP A 1 5.80 -4.41 10.36
N LEU A 2 4.88 -3.48 10.11
CA LEU A 2 4.92 -2.11 10.62
C LEU A 2 3.94 -1.98 11.80
N PRO A 3 4.40 -1.49 12.97
CA PRO A 3 3.55 -1.34 14.15
C PRO A 3 2.76 -0.01 14.14
N ALA A 4 1.71 0.06 14.94
CA ALA A 4 1.02 1.29 15.30
C ALA A 4 1.73 1.98 16.48
N CYS A 5 2.39 3.10 16.24
CA CYS A 5 3.08 3.87 17.27
C CYS A 5 2.12 4.87 17.92
N LEU A 6 1.25 4.37 18.81
CA LEU A 6 0.18 5.14 19.45
C LEU A 6 0.38 5.18 20.97
N ASP A 7 -0.03 6.27 21.62
CA ASP A 7 -0.06 6.38 23.08
C ASP A 7 -1.30 5.70 23.70
N SER A 8 -2.40 5.63 22.93
CA SER A 8 -3.66 5.01 23.34
C SER A 8 -4.35 4.33 22.14
N PRO A 9 -5.26 3.36 22.38
CA PRO A 9 -6.02 2.74 21.31
C PRO A 9 -6.79 3.74 20.44
N VAL A 10 -6.94 3.43 19.15
CA VAL A 10 -7.71 4.21 18.18
C VAL A 10 -8.81 3.35 17.58
N LEU A 11 -10.05 3.82 17.65
CA LEU A 11 -11.20 3.16 17.04
C LEU A 11 -11.34 3.61 15.58
N ILE A 12 -11.60 2.66 14.68
CA ILE A 12 -11.97 2.92 13.28
C ILE A 12 -13.36 2.38 13.00
N GLU A 13 -14.31 3.30 12.82
CA GLU A 13 -15.70 2.99 12.44
C GLU A 13 -15.77 2.38 11.03
N PRO A 14 -16.79 1.55 10.73
CA PRO A 14 -17.07 1.09 9.37
C PRO A 14 -17.11 2.25 8.36
N GLY A 15 -16.41 2.10 7.23
CA GLY A 15 -16.30 3.11 6.18
C GLY A 15 -15.39 4.30 6.51
N SER A 16 -14.86 4.39 7.72
CA SER A 16 -13.95 5.47 8.13
C SER A 16 -12.49 5.14 7.83
N ARG A 17 -11.66 6.19 7.87
CA ARG A 17 -10.21 6.13 7.64
C ARG A 17 -9.47 6.82 8.77
N VAL A 18 -8.30 6.29 9.11
CA VAL A 18 -7.37 6.89 10.06
C VAL A 18 -5.95 6.80 9.52
N VAL A 19 -5.10 7.73 9.94
CA VAL A 19 -3.66 7.68 9.63
C VAL A 19 -2.93 7.27 10.91
N ILE A 20 -2.21 6.15 10.84
CA ILE A 20 -1.49 5.58 11.97
C ILE A 20 0.02 5.83 11.80
N PRO A 21 0.67 6.55 12.73
CA PRO A 21 2.12 6.67 12.76
C PRO A 21 2.77 5.32 13.06
N THR A 22 3.96 5.10 12.51
CA THR A 22 4.77 3.88 12.78
C THR A 22 5.91 4.14 13.74
N GLY A 23 6.27 5.41 13.98
CA GLY A 23 7.47 5.82 14.70
C GLY A 23 8.76 5.54 13.92
N LEU A 24 8.67 5.15 12.65
CA LEU A 24 9.81 4.73 11.83
C LEU A 24 10.00 5.69 10.65
N ALA A 25 11.22 6.19 10.50
CA ALA A 25 11.72 6.78 9.26
C ALA A 25 12.85 5.91 8.72
N LEU A 26 13.07 5.93 7.41
CA LEU A 26 14.09 5.10 6.78
C LEU A 26 14.89 5.83 5.70
N GLN A 27 16.11 5.35 5.49
CA GLN A 27 16.94 5.73 4.36
C GLN A 27 17.12 4.53 3.44
N ILE A 28 16.41 4.53 2.31
CA ILE A 28 16.65 3.56 1.25
C ILE A 28 17.96 3.96 0.55
N PRO A 29 18.96 3.05 0.45
CA PRO A 29 20.32 3.42 0.01
C PRO A 29 20.45 3.65 -1.49
N SER A 30 19.43 3.35 -2.29
CA SER A 30 19.48 3.39 -3.74
C SER A 30 18.18 3.88 -4.34
N ARG A 31 18.28 4.75 -5.36
CA ARG A 31 17.16 5.18 -6.20
C ARG A 31 16.54 4.08 -7.06
N TYR A 32 17.14 2.90 -7.07
CA TYR A 32 16.66 1.71 -7.77
C TYR A 32 15.91 0.76 -6.85
N ILE A 33 15.58 1.17 -5.63
CA ILE A 33 14.80 0.40 -4.66
C ILE A 33 13.61 1.24 -4.22
N VAL A 34 12.44 0.59 -4.12
CA VAL A 34 11.21 1.18 -3.58
C VAL A 34 10.75 0.37 -2.36
N GLY A 35 10.19 1.03 -1.36
CA GLY A 35 9.45 0.37 -0.29
C GLY A 35 7.97 0.29 -0.65
N LEU A 36 7.39 -0.91 -0.68
CA LEU A 36 5.96 -1.11 -0.94
C LEU A 36 5.27 -1.58 0.34
N VAL A 37 4.31 -0.79 0.80
CA VAL A 37 3.51 -1.08 2.00
C VAL A 37 2.21 -1.76 1.58
N PHE A 38 1.94 -2.92 2.16
CA PHE A 38 0.77 -3.75 1.87
C PHE A 38 -0.11 -3.96 3.11
N PRO A 39 -1.42 -4.20 2.92
CA PRO A 39 -2.30 -4.70 3.98
C PRO A 39 -1.79 -6.04 4.53
N ARG A 40 -2.09 -6.33 5.79
CA ARG A 40 -1.91 -7.67 6.35
C ARG A 40 -3.13 -8.51 6.00
N SER A 41 -2.94 -9.68 5.40
CA SER A 41 -4.03 -10.55 4.93
C SER A 41 -5.03 -10.91 6.04
N GLY A 42 -4.54 -11.17 7.26
CA GLY A 42 -5.40 -11.48 8.41
C GLY A 42 -6.30 -10.31 8.82
N LEU A 43 -5.78 -9.07 8.82
CA LEU A 43 -6.57 -7.88 9.13
C LEU A 43 -7.62 -7.59 8.06
N ALA A 44 -7.22 -7.69 6.79
CA ALA A 44 -8.13 -7.49 5.67
C ALA A 44 -9.25 -8.54 5.65
N ALA A 45 -8.92 -9.82 5.74
CA ALA A 45 -9.90 -10.91 5.59
C ALA A 45 -10.82 -11.09 6.81
N ARG A 46 -10.35 -10.82 8.03
CA ARG A 46 -11.12 -11.07 9.26
C ARG A 46 -11.83 -9.84 9.79
N HIS A 47 -11.29 -8.65 9.52
CA HIS A 47 -11.76 -7.40 10.11
C HIS A 47 -12.05 -6.31 9.09
N GLY A 48 -11.81 -6.55 7.79
CA GLY A 48 -12.00 -5.54 6.76
C GLY A 48 -10.99 -4.39 6.82
N ILE A 49 -9.93 -4.51 7.61
CA ILE A 49 -8.93 -3.45 7.75
C ILE A 49 -7.90 -3.56 6.63
N SER A 50 -7.85 -2.52 5.81
CA SER A 50 -6.98 -2.44 4.64
C SER A 50 -6.30 -1.07 4.55
N LEU A 51 -5.46 -0.88 3.53
CA LEU A 51 -4.87 0.40 3.21
C LEU A 51 -5.84 1.23 2.36
N ALA A 52 -6.09 2.47 2.76
CA ALA A 52 -6.97 3.39 2.03
C ALA A 52 -6.44 3.73 0.63
N ASN A 53 -5.11 3.67 0.47
CA ASN A 53 -4.39 3.90 -0.78
C ASN A 53 -4.02 2.61 -1.52
N ALA A 54 -4.57 1.45 -1.12
CA ALA A 54 -4.28 0.10 -1.61
C ALA A 54 -2.82 -0.37 -1.38
N VAL A 55 -1.84 0.32 -1.94
CA VAL A 55 -0.41 0.07 -1.77
C VAL A 55 0.29 1.39 -1.45
N GLY A 56 1.00 1.44 -0.34
CA GLY A 56 1.89 2.58 -0.04
C GLY A 56 3.18 2.47 -0.83
N VAL A 57 3.62 3.56 -1.45
CA VAL A 57 4.89 3.64 -2.17
C VAL A 57 5.81 4.56 -1.37
N ILE A 58 6.96 4.04 -0.96
CA ILE A 58 7.99 4.76 -0.21
C ILE A 58 9.18 4.97 -1.15
N ASP A 59 9.33 6.23 -1.59
CA ASP A 59 10.41 6.63 -2.48
C ASP A 59 11.76 6.62 -1.77
N SER A 60 12.83 6.42 -2.56
CA SER A 60 14.19 6.31 -2.01
C SER A 60 14.71 7.58 -1.36
N ASP A 61 14.24 8.74 -1.81
CA ASP A 61 14.58 10.07 -1.32
C ASP A 61 13.63 10.54 -0.21
N TYR A 62 12.56 9.80 0.09
CA TYR A 62 11.71 10.04 1.26
C TYR A 62 12.50 9.81 2.55
N LYS A 63 12.36 10.72 3.52
CA LYS A 63 13.00 10.69 4.84
C LYS A 63 12.03 10.95 5.99
N GLY A 64 10.77 11.16 5.67
CA GLY A 64 9.72 11.33 6.67
C GLY A 64 9.39 10.01 7.37
N GLU A 65 8.55 10.12 8.39
CA GLU A 65 7.97 8.96 9.04
C GLU A 65 7.04 8.20 8.08
N ILE A 66 7.09 6.88 8.11
CA ILE A 66 6.13 6.05 7.37
C ILE A 66 4.79 6.15 8.10
N LEU A 67 3.79 6.72 7.42
CA LEU A 67 2.42 6.82 7.92
C LEU A 67 1.52 5.80 7.21
N ILE A 68 0.67 5.12 7.96
CA ILE A 68 -0.23 4.07 7.44
C ILE A 68 -1.65 4.61 7.36
N ALA A 69 -2.12 4.90 6.16
CA ALA A 69 -3.53 5.26 5.94
C ALA A 69 -4.39 3.99 5.93
N LEU A 70 -5.06 3.70 7.04
CA LEU A 70 -5.96 2.57 7.17
C LEU A 70 -7.40 2.96 6.84
N ILE A 71 -8.15 2.02 6.27
CA ILE A 71 -9.60 2.10 6.05
C ILE A 71 -10.25 0.84 6.64
N ASN A 72 -11.41 1.02 7.25
CA ASN A 72 -12.27 -0.08 7.66
C ASN A 72 -13.33 -0.33 6.59
N GLN A 73 -13.18 -1.43 5.85
CA GLN A 73 -14.12 -1.90 4.84
C GLN A 73 -15.08 -2.97 5.39
N GLY A 74 -14.95 -3.32 6.68
CA GLY A 74 -15.86 -4.24 7.37
C GLY A 74 -17.16 -3.56 7.79
N ASP A 75 -17.99 -4.34 8.49
CA ASP A 75 -19.29 -3.93 9.02
C ASP A 75 -19.27 -3.66 10.53
N LYS A 76 -18.11 -3.85 11.18
CA LYS A 76 -17.89 -3.66 12.62
C LYS A 76 -16.78 -2.66 12.87
N GLU A 77 -16.87 -1.95 13.98
CA GLU A 77 -15.77 -1.14 14.50
C GLU A 77 -14.52 -2.02 14.73
N TYR A 78 -13.35 -1.43 14.58
CA TYR A 78 -12.08 -2.09 14.89
C TYR A 78 -11.25 -1.20 15.80
N LEU A 79 -10.72 -1.77 16.89
CA LEU A 79 -9.88 -1.05 17.84
C LEU A 79 -8.42 -1.41 17.58
N ILE A 80 -7.64 -0.44 17.07
CA ILE A 80 -6.20 -0.57 16.88
C ILE A 80 -5.51 -0.28 18.20
N ASN A 81 -4.72 -1.23 18.70
CA ASN A 81 -3.98 -1.06 19.94
C ASN A 81 -2.56 -0.52 19.70
N PRO A 82 -1.96 0.19 20.68
CA PRO A 82 -0.53 0.51 20.66
C PRO A 82 0.34 -0.72 20.38
N GLY A 83 1.30 -0.57 19.46
CA GLY A 83 2.23 -1.64 19.05
C GLY A 83 1.62 -2.71 18.13
N GLU A 84 0.33 -2.63 17.81
CA GLU A 84 -0.31 -3.58 16.92
C GLU A 84 0.31 -3.53 15.52
N ARG A 85 0.55 -4.70 14.92
CA ARG A 85 1.09 -4.81 13.56
C ARG A 85 -0.02 -4.52 12.57
N VAL A 86 -0.02 -3.33 11.95
CA VAL A 86 -1.12 -2.85 11.11
C VAL A 86 -0.86 -2.99 9.60
N ALA A 87 0.40 -3.02 9.19
CA ALA A 87 0.81 -3.18 7.79
C ALA A 87 2.10 -4.00 7.67
N GLN A 88 2.55 -4.22 6.44
CA GLN A 88 3.84 -4.84 6.15
C GLN A 88 4.51 -4.12 4.99
N ILE A 89 5.84 -4.10 4.97
CA ILE A 89 6.63 -3.46 3.92
C ILE A 89 7.51 -4.50 3.23
N VAL A 90 7.62 -4.38 1.90
CA VAL A 90 8.51 -5.17 1.04
C VAL A 90 9.37 -4.22 0.23
N PHE A 91 10.66 -4.51 0.10
CA PHE A 91 11.56 -3.73 -0.74
C PHE A 91 11.74 -4.43 -2.08
N MET A 92 11.59 -3.69 -3.18
CA MET A 92 11.69 -4.22 -4.53
C MET A 92 12.59 -3.35 -5.41
N PRO A 93 13.29 -3.96 -6.39
CA PRO A 93 13.99 -3.19 -7.41
C PRO A 93 12.98 -2.43 -8.30
N VAL A 94 13.37 -1.23 -8.74
CA VAL A 94 12.62 -0.44 -9.72
C VAL A 94 13.51 0.00 -10.88
N PHE A 95 12.90 0.10 -12.06
CA PHE A 95 13.57 0.60 -13.26
C PHE A 95 13.27 2.08 -13.44
N LYS A 96 14.32 2.86 -13.73
CA LYS A 96 14.14 4.22 -14.24
C LYS A 96 13.90 4.12 -15.75
N VAL A 97 12.67 4.37 -16.16
CA VAL A 97 12.28 4.37 -17.58
C VAL A 97 12.53 5.74 -18.21
N LYS A 98 12.95 5.75 -19.48
CA LYS A 98 12.91 6.94 -20.34
C LYS A 98 11.70 6.78 -21.24
N LEU A 99 10.77 7.74 -21.19
CA LEU A 99 9.64 7.76 -22.11
C LEU A 99 10.10 8.27 -23.47
N GLU A 100 9.61 7.64 -24.53
CA GLU A 100 9.82 8.00 -25.94
C GLU A 100 8.45 8.17 -26.59
N GLU A 101 8.17 9.36 -27.11
CA GLU A 101 6.92 9.69 -27.78
C GLU A 101 6.98 9.22 -29.24
N THR A 102 5.90 8.61 -29.73
CA THR A 102 5.82 8.01 -31.08
C THR A 102 4.39 8.04 -31.59
N ASP A 103 4.21 8.12 -32.91
CA ASP A 103 2.89 8.05 -33.56
C ASP A 103 2.35 6.61 -33.63
N THR A 104 3.21 5.60 -33.48
CA THR A 104 2.85 4.17 -33.60
C THR A 104 3.52 3.29 -32.55
N LEU A 105 2.82 2.24 -32.11
CA LEU A 105 3.35 1.17 -31.25
C LEU A 105 3.45 -0.13 -32.07
N ASP A 106 4.35 -1.03 -31.68
CA ASP A 106 4.49 -2.34 -32.32
C ASP A 106 3.25 -3.23 -32.09
N ASP A 107 2.92 -4.06 -33.09
CA ASP A 107 1.82 -5.01 -32.99
C ASP A 107 2.14 -6.15 -32.01
N THR A 108 1.12 -6.55 -31.24
CA THR A 108 1.20 -7.74 -30.36
C THR A 108 -0.06 -8.59 -30.50
N VAL A 109 0.02 -9.88 -30.13
CA VAL A 109 -1.14 -10.80 -30.17
C VAL A 109 -2.32 -10.27 -29.34
N ARG A 110 -2.06 -9.52 -28.25
CA ARG A 110 -3.11 -8.93 -27.41
C ARG A 110 -3.65 -7.62 -27.98
N GLY A 111 -2.83 -6.86 -28.72
CA GLY A 111 -3.19 -5.55 -29.25
C GLY A 111 -3.76 -4.63 -28.16
N THR A 112 -4.91 -4.02 -28.44
CA THR A 112 -5.64 -3.12 -27.54
C THR A 112 -6.61 -3.82 -26.58
N GLY A 113 -6.62 -5.16 -26.51
CA GLY A 113 -7.52 -5.92 -25.66
C GLY A 113 -7.25 -5.76 -24.15
N GLY A 114 -8.24 -5.25 -23.40
CA GLY A 114 -8.23 -5.12 -21.93
C GLY A 114 -9.50 -5.67 -21.28
N PHE A 115 -9.56 -5.68 -19.95
CA PHE A 115 -10.79 -5.97 -19.17
C PHE A 115 -11.52 -7.28 -19.54
N GLY A 116 -10.86 -8.44 -19.38
CA GLY A 116 -11.51 -9.74 -19.65
C GLY A 116 -11.53 -10.15 -21.13
N SER A 117 -10.71 -9.50 -21.96
CA SER A 117 -10.60 -9.79 -23.41
C SER A 117 -10.11 -11.21 -23.76
N THR A 118 -9.75 -12.03 -22.78
CA THR A 118 -9.33 -13.43 -22.96
C THR A 118 -10.42 -14.46 -22.61
N GLY A 119 -11.62 -14.04 -22.20
CA GLY A 119 -12.73 -14.95 -21.88
C GLY A 119 -13.59 -14.47 -20.71
N GLN A 120 -14.88 -14.84 -20.75
CA GLN A 120 -15.89 -14.57 -19.72
C GLN A 120 -15.56 -15.26 -18.39
N LEU A 121 -15.87 -14.58 -17.29
CA LEU A 121 -16.20 -15.24 -16.01
C LEU A 121 -17.43 -16.13 -16.19
#